data_AF-A0AAV1S307-F1
#
_entry.id   AF-A0AAV1S307-F1
#
_cell.length_a   1.000
_cell.length_b   1.000
_cell.length_c   1.000
_cell.angle_alpha   90.00
_cell.angle_beta   90.00
_cell.angle_gamma   90.00
#
_symmetry.space_group_name_H-M   'P 1'
#
loop_
_entity.id
_entity.type
_entity.pdbx_description
1 polymer ?
#
loop_
_entity_poly.entity_id
_entity_poly.type
_entity_poly.pdbx_seq_one_letter_code
_entity_poly.pdbx_strand_id
1 'polypeptide(L)'
;MLKLASTFLSHGFEPVMVTPEFIHHRIISNIDSKSNNSCISIPDGLEMDKPRDFFAIEKAMEFNMPIHLEGLVQKFNEDGEVVACMIFDLLASWAIEVGHVCGVPVAGFWPAMLATYQLIAAIPDMVRIGLISDAA
;
A
#
# COMPACT_ATOMS: atom_id res chain seq x y z
N MET A 1 -1.58 3.92 -8.38
CA MET A 1 -1.69 4.83 -7.22
C MET A 1 -1.66 6.31 -7.60
N LEU A 2 -0.59 6.87 -8.20
CA LEU A 2 -0.51 8.32 -8.52
C LEU A 2 -1.72 8.92 -9.27
N LYS A 3 -2.20 8.24 -10.33
CA LYS A 3 -3.40 8.67 -11.07
C LYS A 3 -4.67 8.58 -10.23
N LEU A 4 -4.77 7.57 -9.36
CA LEU A 4 -5.89 7.39 -8.46
C LEU A 4 -5.94 8.52 -7.42
N ALA A 5 -4.80 8.84 -6.80
CA ALA A 5 -4.66 10.01 -5.92
C ALA A 5 -5.06 11.30 -6.65
N SER A 6 -4.54 11.54 -7.85
CA SER A 6 -4.91 12.73 -8.64
C SER A 6 -6.42 12.79 -8.95
N THR A 7 -7.06 11.63 -9.15
CA THR A 7 -8.51 11.55 -9.35
C THR A 7 -9.25 11.93 -8.08
N PHE A 8 -8.84 11.42 -6.91
CA PHE A 8 -9.42 11.82 -5.63
C PHE A 8 -9.27 13.33 -5.36
N LEU A 9 -8.10 13.89 -5.64
CA LEU A 9 -7.86 15.33 -5.53
C LEU A 9 -8.85 16.12 -6.41
N SER A 10 -9.06 15.70 -7.65
CA SER A 10 -10.03 16.36 -8.55
C SER A 10 -11.49 16.27 -8.09
N HIS A 11 -11.81 15.35 -7.17
CA HIS A 11 -13.13 15.20 -6.56
C HIS A 11 -13.24 15.87 -5.18
N GLY A 12 -12.24 16.66 -4.77
CA GLY A 12 -12.26 17.42 -3.51
C GLY A 12 -11.80 16.64 -2.28
N PHE A 13 -11.16 15.49 -2.46
CA PHE A 13 -10.47 14.79 -1.37
C PHE A 13 -9.03 15.30 -1.22
N GLU A 14 -8.42 15.00 -0.07
CA GLU A 14 -7.03 15.33 0.24
C GLU A 14 -6.19 14.04 0.34
N PRO A 15 -5.85 13.42 -0.80
CA PRO A 15 -5.15 12.15 -0.79
C PRO A 15 -3.69 12.31 -0.35
N VAL A 16 -3.30 11.55 0.67
CA VAL A 16 -1.90 11.38 1.06
C VAL A 16 -1.37 10.08 0.46
N MET A 17 -0.40 10.17 -0.44
CA MET A 17 0.24 8.99 -1.01
C MET A 17 1.40 8.55 -0.12
N VAL A 18 1.27 7.37 0.49
CA VAL A 18 2.34 6.76 1.29
C VAL A 18 3.08 5.74 0.42
N THR A 19 4.40 5.79 0.43
CA THR A 19 5.25 4.90 -0.36
C THR A 19 6.41 4.33 0.45
N PRO A 20 6.87 3.10 0.16
CA PRO A 20 8.18 2.63 0.62
C PRO A 20 9.27 3.63 0.18
N GLU A 21 10.28 3.89 1.01
CA GLU A 21 11.44 4.75 0.67
C GLU A 21 12.06 4.40 -0.68
N PHE A 22 12.25 3.11 -0.96
CA PHE A 22 12.87 2.68 -2.22
C PHE A 22 12.02 3.02 -3.45
N ILE A 23 10.69 2.98 -3.33
CA ILE A 23 9.77 3.40 -4.40
C ILE A 23 9.78 4.92 -4.48
N HIS A 24 9.73 5.60 -3.34
CA HIS A 24 9.70 7.05 -3.24
C HIS A 24 10.85 7.67 -4.03
N HIS A 25 12.09 7.21 -3.81
CA HIS A 25 13.28 7.70 -4.52
C HIS A 25 13.20 7.53 -6.05
N ARG A 26 12.47 6.51 -6.54
CA ARG A 26 12.32 6.26 -7.98
C ARG A 26 11.23 7.12 -8.62
N ILE A 27 10.21 7.49 -7.87
CA ILE A 27 9.04 8.19 -8.43
C ILE A 27 9.02 9.68 -8.11
N ILE A 28 9.77 10.16 -7.10
CA ILE A 28 9.69 11.55 -6.64
C ILE A 28 10.02 12.56 -7.74
N SER A 29 10.93 12.23 -8.65
CA SER A 29 11.25 13.08 -9.81
C SER A 29 10.11 13.19 -10.84
N ASN A 30 9.18 12.24 -10.84
CA ASN A 30 8.00 12.19 -11.71
C ASN A 30 6.74 12.73 -11.03
N ILE A 31 6.80 13.03 -9.74
CA ILE A 31 5.71 13.69 -9.02
C ILE A 31 5.85 15.18 -9.31
N ASP A 32 4.90 15.73 -10.05
CA ASP A 32 4.88 17.17 -10.34
C ASP A 32 4.82 17.92 -9.01
N SER A 33 5.81 18.76 -8.75
CA SER A 33 5.88 19.60 -7.54
C SER A 33 4.70 20.58 -7.44
N LYS A 34 3.96 20.78 -8.54
CA LYS A 34 2.73 21.56 -8.60
C LYS A 34 1.46 20.76 -8.35
N SER A 35 1.53 19.42 -8.35
CA SER A 35 0.39 18.61 -7.93
C SER A 35 0.29 18.69 -6.41
N ASN A 36 -0.86 19.13 -5.87
CA ASN A 36 -1.13 19.16 -4.43
C ASN A 36 -1.20 17.75 -3.79
N ASN A 37 -0.71 16.71 -4.46
CA ASN A 37 -0.67 15.37 -3.94
C ASN A 37 0.49 15.29 -2.94
N SER A 38 0.18 15.27 -1.64
CA SER A 38 1.19 15.00 -0.63
C SER A 38 1.71 13.57 -0.79
N CYS A 39 3.03 13.42 -0.86
CA CYS A 39 3.69 12.13 -0.97
C CYS A 39 4.65 11.96 0.19
N ILE A 40 4.46 10.91 0.99
CA ILE A 40 5.23 10.62 2.19
C ILE A 40 5.94 9.29 1.99
N SER A 41 7.25 9.26 2.22
CA SER A 41 8.00 8.01 2.34
C SER A 41 7.93 7.47 3.77
N ILE A 42 7.76 6.16 3.92
CA ILE A 42 7.99 5.47 5.20
C ILE A 42 9.08 4.40 5.05
N PRO A 43 9.87 4.14 6.12
CA PRO A 43 10.98 3.19 6.05
C PRO A 43 10.49 1.79 5.69
N ASP A 44 11.16 1.18 4.71
CA ASP A 44 10.89 -0.20 4.27
C ASP A 44 11.95 -1.21 4.77
N GLY A 45 13.00 -0.72 5.43
CA GLY A 45 14.08 -1.54 6.01
C GLY A 45 15.05 -2.13 4.98
N LEU A 46 15.01 -1.69 3.72
CA LEU A 46 15.85 -2.22 2.66
C LEU A 46 17.10 -1.36 2.39
N GLU A 47 18.28 -1.98 2.34
CA GLU A 47 19.53 -1.32 1.96
C GLU A 47 19.55 -0.88 0.49
N MET A 48 19.84 0.40 0.22
CA MET A 48 19.81 1.06 -1.10
C MET A 48 20.48 0.28 -2.25
N ASP A 49 21.63 -0.36 -2.00
CA ASP A 49 22.52 -0.86 -3.05
C ASP A 49 22.48 -2.39 -3.30
N LYS A 50 21.56 -3.12 -2.67
CA LYS A 50 21.41 -4.57 -2.89
C LYS A 50 20.40 -4.88 -4.00
N PRO A 51 20.71 -5.81 -4.93
CA PRO A 51 19.71 -6.36 -5.84
C PRO A 51 18.56 -6.99 -5.03
N ARG A 52 17.32 -6.68 -5.40
CA ARG A 52 16.13 -7.12 -4.68
C ARG A 52 15.20 -7.82 -5.66
N ASP A 53 14.82 -9.04 -5.33
CA ASP A 53 13.72 -9.70 -6.03
C ASP A 53 12.38 -9.22 -5.44
N PHE A 54 11.30 -9.68 -6.06
CA PHE A 54 9.95 -9.33 -5.67
C PHE A 54 9.64 -9.75 -4.22
N PHE A 55 10.08 -10.94 -3.81
CA PHE A 55 9.78 -11.50 -2.50
C PHE A 55 10.52 -10.78 -1.37
N ALA A 56 11.77 -10.38 -1.60
CA ALA A 56 12.53 -9.58 -0.64
C ALA A 56 11.87 -8.21 -0.40
N ILE A 57 11.33 -7.60 -1.45
CA ILE A 57 10.58 -6.33 -1.33
C ILE A 57 9.31 -6.54 -0.54
N GLU A 58 8.49 -7.51 -0.94
CA GLU A 58 7.20 -7.80 -0.31
C GLU A 58 7.36 -8.11 1.18
N LYS A 59 8.30 -9.00 1.52
CA LYS A 59 8.67 -9.31 2.90
C LYS A 59 9.11 -8.08 3.68
N ALA A 60 10.00 -7.26 3.13
CA ALA A 60 10.48 -6.09 3.85
C ALA A 60 9.36 -5.06 4.11
N MET A 61 8.44 -4.89 3.15
CA MET A 61 7.26 -4.06 3.38
C MET A 61 6.39 -4.65 4.49
N GLU A 62 6.09 -5.95 4.44
CA GLU A 62 5.22 -6.62 5.41
C GLU A 62 5.78 -6.55 6.85
N PHE A 63 7.10 -6.69 7.03
CA PHE A 63 7.70 -6.73 8.36
C PHE A 63 8.12 -5.36 8.91
N ASN A 64 8.43 -4.38 8.07
CA ASN A 64 8.98 -3.10 8.52
C ASN A 64 7.99 -1.93 8.43
N MET A 65 7.15 -1.87 7.41
CA MET A 65 6.29 -0.71 7.18
C MET A 65 5.06 -0.58 8.08
N PRO A 66 4.42 -1.65 8.63
CA PRO A 66 3.18 -1.51 9.39
C PRO A 66 3.26 -0.53 10.55
N ILE A 67 4.32 -0.62 11.37
CA ILE A 67 4.51 0.25 12.54
C ILE A 67 4.66 1.73 12.14
N HIS A 68 5.29 1.99 10.99
CA HIS A 68 5.46 3.34 10.48
C HIS A 68 4.16 3.91 9.92
N LEU A 69 3.35 3.07 9.25
CA LEU A 69 2.05 3.47 8.75
C LEU A 69 1.05 3.74 9.88
N GLU A 70 1.04 2.89 10.91
CA GLU A 70 0.23 3.08 12.12
C GLU A 70 0.56 4.42 12.80
N GLY A 71 1.85 4.68 13.04
CA GLY A 71 2.30 5.94 13.64
C GLY A 71 1.94 7.17 12.80
N LEU A 72 1.97 7.05 11.46
CA LEU A 72 1.55 8.14 10.58
C LEU A 72 0.04 8.43 10.69
N VAL A 73 -0.79 7.39 10.74
CA VAL A 73 -2.25 7.54 10.92
C VAL A 73 -2.58 8.12 12.29
N GLN A 74 -1.89 7.68 13.35
CA GLN A 74 -2.05 8.23 14.70
C GLN A 74 -1.68 9.72 14.73
N LYS A 75 -0.59 10.11 14.06
CA LYS A 75 -0.17 11.51 13.97
C LYS A 75 -1.24 12.39 13.31
N PHE A 76 -1.86 11.95 12.21
CA PHE A 76 -2.96 12.71 11.60
C PHE A 76 -4.10 12.95 12.60
N ASN A 77 -4.48 11.93 13.37
CA ASN A 77 -5.51 12.07 14.40
C ASN A 77 -5.09 13.04 15.52
N GLU A 78 -3.82 13.03 15.94
CA GLU A 78 -3.28 13.96 16.94
C GLU A 78 -3.27 15.42 16.44
N ASP A 79 -2.99 15.62 15.15
CA ASP A 79 -3.04 16.92 14.47
C ASP A 79 -4.49 17.39 14.21
N GLY A 80 -5.50 16.60 14.62
CA GLY A 80 -6.93 16.91 14.47
C GLY A 80 -7.49 16.59 13.09
N GLU A 81 -6.72 15.93 12.24
CA GLU A 81 -7.14 15.42 10.93
C GLU A 81 -7.81 14.05 11.10
N VAL A 82 -8.73 13.70 10.19
CA VAL A 82 -9.43 12.41 10.24
C VAL A 82 -9.17 11.65 8.94
N VAL A 83 -8.52 10.49 9.06
CA VAL A 83 -8.30 9.59 7.92
C VAL A 83 -9.62 8.89 7.56
N ALA A 84 -10.26 9.33 6.48
CA ALA A 84 -11.55 8.78 6.06
C ALA A 84 -11.47 7.33 5.54
N CYS A 85 -10.40 6.97 4.84
CA CYS A 85 -10.15 5.62 4.36
C CYS A 85 -8.68 5.42 3.95
N MET A 86 -8.24 4.16 3.90
CA MET A 86 -6.96 3.74 3.35
C MET A 86 -7.18 2.93 2.07
N ILE A 87 -6.50 3.32 0.99
CA ILE A 87 -6.53 2.60 -0.27
C ILE A 87 -5.12 2.11 -0.58
N PHE A 88 -4.96 0.79 -0.68
CA PHE A 88 -3.66 0.15 -0.83
C PHE A 88 -3.62 -0.70 -2.10
N ASP A 89 -2.45 -0.80 -2.72
CA ASP A 89 -2.22 -1.84 -3.73
C ASP A 89 -2.34 -3.21 -3.05
N LEU A 90 -2.98 -4.20 -3.66
CA LEU A 90 -3.14 -5.52 -3.02
C LEU A 90 -1.80 -6.20 -2.69
N LEU A 91 -0.70 -5.82 -3.33
CA LEU A 91 0.64 -6.27 -2.93
C LEU A 91 1.13 -5.69 -1.59
N ALA A 92 0.41 -4.72 -1.04
CA ALA A 92 0.59 -4.17 0.30
C ALA A 92 -0.59 -4.54 1.21
N SER A 93 -1.07 -5.78 1.11
CA SER A 93 -2.20 -6.29 1.92
C SER A 93 -1.96 -6.24 3.42
N TRP A 94 -0.70 -6.15 3.87
CA TRP A 94 -0.36 -5.88 5.27
C TRP A 94 -0.99 -4.59 5.82
N ALA A 95 -1.34 -3.63 4.95
CA ALA A 95 -2.02 -2.39 5.34
C ALA A 95 -3.46 -2.62 5.84
N ILE A 96 -4.07 -3.79 5.56
CA ILE A 96 -5.39 -4.15 6.08
C ILE A 96 -5.37 -4.17 7.61
N GLU A 97 -4.36 -4.81 8.20
CA GLU A 97 -4.25 -4.94 9.64
C GLU A 97 -4.01 -3.57 10.31
N VAL A 98 -3.18 -2.72 9.68
CA VAL A 98 -2.98 -1.34 10.16
C VAL A 98 -4.30 -0.58 10.18
N GLY A 99 -5.10 -0.67 9.11
CA GLY A 99 -6.42 -0.03 9.07
C GLY A 99 -7.37 -0.55 10.14
N HIS A 100 -7.39 -1.86 10.42
CA HIS A 100 -8.15 -2.42 11.53
C HIS A 100 -7.72 -1.86 12.89
N VAL A 101 -6.41 -1.86 13.17
CA VAL A 101 -5.85 -1.33 14.43
C VAL A 101 -6.17 0.16 14.60
N CYS A 102 -6.09 0.94 13.53
CA CYS A 102 -6.40 2.36 13.56
C CYS A 102 -7.90 2.70 13.49
N GLY A 103 -8.78 1.70 13.31
CA GLY A 103 -10.22 1.93 13.10
C GLY A 103 -10.56 2.65 11.80
N VAL A 104 -9.71 2.53 10.78
CA VAL A 104 -9.85 3.20 9.48
C VAL A 104 -10.37 2.20 8.44
N PRO A 105 -11.45 2.52 7.68
CA PRO A 105 -11.92 1.69 6.59
C PRO A 105 -10.84 1.49 5.51
N VAL A 106 -10.70 0.26 5.01
CA VAL A 106 -9.69 -0.07 4.01
C VAL A 106 -10.30 -0.58 2.71
N ALA A 107 -9.65 -0.29 1.58
CA ALA A 107 -10.01 -0.81 0.26
C ALA A 107 -8.76 -1.22 -0.54
N GLY A 108 -8.77 -2.45 -1.05
CA GLY A 108 -7.71 -2.95 -1.91
C GLY A 108 -7.89 -2.51 -3.37
N PHE A 109 -6.79 -2.13 -4.02
CA PHE A 109 -6.75 -1.73 -5.42
C PHE A 109 -5.85 -2.67 -6.22
N TRP A 110 -6.37 -3.23 -7.31
CA TRP A 110 -5.62 -4.10 -8.23
C TRP A 110 -5.40 -3.40 -9.58
N PRO A 111 -4.21 -2.82 -9.82
CA PRO A 111 -3.92 -2.15 -11.08
C PRO A 111 -3.58 -3.12 -12.23
N ALA A 112 -3.40 -4.42 -11.95
CA ALA A 112 -3.03 -5.42 -12.95
C ALA A 112 -4.28 -6.04 -13.63
N MET A 113 -4.09 -7.15 -14.35
CA MET A 113 -5.15 -7.79 -15.14
C MET A 113 -6.26 -8.37 -14.23
N LEU A 114 -7.52 -8.22 -14.64
CA LEU A 114 -8.64 -8.83 -13.90
C LEU A 114 -8.50 -10.36 -13.78
N ALA A 115 -8.01 -11.04 -14.82
CA ALA A 115 -7.82 -12.49 -14.80
C ALA A 115 -6.79 -12.93 -13.74
N THR A 116 -5.73 -12.14 -13.48
CA THR A 116 -4.77 -12.48 -12.42
C THR A 116 -5.36 -12.28 -11.04
N TYR A 117 -6.24 -11.29 -10.86
CA TYR A 117 -7.01 -11.16 -9.62
C TYR A 117 -7.97 -12.34 -9.42
N GLN A 118 -8.66 -12.78 -10.48
CA GLN A 118 -9.56 -13.95 -10.41
C GLN A 118 -8.82 -15.22 -10.00
N LEU A 119 -7.57 -15.40 -10.47
CA LEU A 119 -6.72 -16.49 -10.02
C LEU A 119 -6.44 -16.42 -8.52
N ILE A 120 -6.06 -15.25 -8.00
CA ILE A 120 -5.80 -15.04 -6.56
C ILE A 120 -7.08 -15.29 -5.75
N ALA A 121 -8.22 -14.75 -6.20
CA ALA A 121 -9.51 -14.92 -5.53
C ALA A 121 -9.98 -16.39 -5.50
N ALA A 122 -9.55 -17.20 -6.46
CA ALA A 122 -9.87 -18.63 -6.52
C ALA A 122 -8.95 -19.50 -5.66
N ILE A 123 -7.85 -18.97 -5.07
CA ILE A 123 -6.91 -19.74 -4.26
C ILE A 123 -7.62 -20.58 -3.16
N PRO A 124 -8.57 -20.03 -2.36
CA PRO A 124 -9.26 -20.82 -1.35
C PRO A 124 -10.03 -22.02 -1.94
N ASP A 125 -10.64 -21.85 -3.11
CA ASP A 125 -11.32 -22.94 -3.81
C ASP A 125 -10.34 -23.96 -4.37
N MET A 126 -9.22 -23.51 -4.94
CA MET A 126 -8.17 -24.37 -5.46
C MET A 126 -7.56 -25.23 -4.35
N VAL A 127 -7.35 -24.67 -3.15
CA VAL A 127 -6.92 -25.43 -1.96
C VAL A 127 -8.00 -26.43 -1.55
N ARG A 128 -9.27 -25.98 -1.45
CA ARG A 128 -10.40 -26.83 -1.04
C ARG A 128 -10.59 -28.07 -1.91
N ILE A 129 -10.37 -27.96 -3.21
CA ILE A 129 -10.50 -29.10 -4.16
C ILE A 129 -9.20 -29.90 -4.32
N GLY A 130 -8.13 -29.52 -3.62
CA GLY A 130 -6.83 -30.18 -3.71
C GLY A 130 -6.07 -29.91 -5.02
N LEU A 131 -6.40 -28.83 -5.75
CA LEU A 131 -5.67 -28.43 -6.94
C LEU A 131 -4.30 -27.83 -6.60
N ILE A 132 -4.20 -27.13 -5.47
CA ILE A 132 -2.95 -26.60 -4.90
C ILE A 132 -2.88 -26.94 -3.40
N SER A 133 -1.66 -26.98 -2.85
CA SER A 133 -1.44 -27.20 -1.42
C SER A 133 -1.73 -25.95 -0.58
N ASP A 134 -2.01 -26.15 0.70
CA ASP A 134 -2.12 -25.13 1.74
C ASP A 134 -0.76 -24.71 2.33
N ALA A 135 0.33 -25.36 1.92
CA ALA A 135 1.68 -25.06 2.37
C ALA A 135 2.21 -23.75 1.77
N ALA A 136 2.59 -22.82 2.66
CA ALA A 136 3.44 -21.65 2.39
C ALA A 136 4.93 -22.01 2.48
#